data_AF-A0AB36M5H7-F1
#
_entry.id   AF-A0AB36M5H7-F1
#
_cell.length_a   1.000
_cell.length_b   1.000
_cell.length_c   1.000
_cell.angle_alpha   90.00
_cell.angle_beta   90.00
_cell.angle_gamma   90.00
#
_symmetry.space_group_name_H-M   'P 1'
#
loop_
_entity.id
_entity.type
_entity.pdbx_description
1 polymer ?
#
loop_
_entity_poly.entity_id
_entity_poly.type
_entity_poly.pdbx_seq_one_letter_code
_entity_poly.pdbx_strand_id
1 'polypeptide(L)'
;MNSMVSSNQNAVEHINSAKVVGIFKAIAPRSFEKTFEGIKTEQINHAMKICIDGLTREQIDKGLCMVRDSGYCPDPAMFRKWCLGIQGFGTEQQRAVDSFKKKNAALANIIKWLSDRDVEITNAEKEAYNRCYEMFSNLNYSNNYERSSYYAYEAFKDNYVDVVNEFVEKGITQTKWSKPPQIDLSVLYAKTGSEEKAEATPMTKEDFEKRTAYVESRIPQIMSDRNCDKSMAKLYAMAEYHSSRVEEGGAA
;
A
#
# COMPACT_ATOMS: atom_id res chain seq x y z
N MET A 1 24.69 -11.56 52.88
CA MET A 1 25.32 -11.47 51.55
C MET A 1 24.23 -11.17 50.54
N ASN A 2 23.97 -9.89 50.25
CA ASN A 2 23.06 -9.50 49.16
C ASN A 2 23.94 -8.96 48.03
N SER A 3 24.07 -9.76 46.97
CA SER A 3 24.73 -9.36 45.73
C SER A 3 23.83 -8.35 45.01
N MET A 4 24.28 -7.10 44.93
CA MET A 4 23.72 -6.13 44.00
C MET A 4 24.26 -6.43 42.61
N VAL A 5 23.43 -7.01 41.75
CA VAL A 5 23.69 -7.10 40.32
C VAL A 5 23.32 -5.74 39.72
N SER A 6 24.33 -4.90 39.49
CA SER A 6 24.17 -3.65 38.74
C SER A 6 24.02 -3.98 37.25
N SER A 7 22.78 -4.00 36.77
CA SER A 7 22.44 -4.07 35.34
C SER A 7 22.86 -2.79 34.61
N ASN A 8 24.09 -2.74 34.11
CA ASN A 8 24.60 -1.65 33.27
C ASN A 8 24.61 -2.06 31.77
N GLN A 9 23.51 -2.63 31.27
CA GLN A 9 23.44 -3.18 29.90
C GLN A 9 23.17 -2.15 28.79
N ASN A 10 23.14 -0.84 29.08
CA ASN A 10 22.99 0.19 28.04
C ASN A 10 23.91 1.40 28.28
N ALA A 11 25.16 1.16 28.69
CA ALA A 11 26.15 2.23 28.64
C ALA A 11 26.43 2.55 27.16
N VAL A 12 26.15 3.78 26.73
CA VAL A 12 26.58 4.31 25.42
C VAL A 12 28.10 4.20 25.38
N GLU A 13 28.61 3.16 24.73
CA GLU A 13 30.04 2.92 24.64
C GLU A 13 30.67 4.07 23.84
N HIS A 14 31.80 4.59 24.33
CA HIS A 14 32.45 5.73 23.68
C HIS A 14 33.00 5.32 22.29
N ILE A 15 32.28 5.66 21.23
CA ILE A 15 32.66 5.38 19.85
C ILE A 15 33.72 6.38 19.37
N ASN A 16 34.86 5.88 18.91
CA ASN A 16 35.94 6.72 18.40
C ASN A 16 35.66 7.12 16.93
N SER A 17 35.36 8.41 16.70
CA SER A 17 35.04 8.92 15.37
C SER A 17 36.18 8.78 14.35
N ALA A 18 37.44 8.91 14.77
CA ALA A 18 38.59 8.72 13.88
C ALA A 18 38.71 7.27 13.40
N LYS A 19 38.34 6.29 14.25
CA LYS A 19 38.26 4.88 13.82
C LYS A 19 37.17 4.69 12.76
N VAL A 20 35.99 5.28 12.95
CA VAL A 20 34.88 5.19 11.97
C VAL A 20 35.29 5.79 10.63
N VAL A 21 35.88 6.99 10.63
CA VAL A 21 36.40 7.64 9.41
C VAL A 21 37.50 6.81 8.75
N GLY A 22 38.40 6.22 9.53
CA GLY A 22 39.42 5.29 9.03
C GLY A 22 38.82 4.06 8.34
N ILE A 23 37.73 3.51 8.88
CA ILE A 23 37.00 2.39 8.27
C ILE A 23 36.37 2.81 6.95
N PHE A 24 35.79 4.01 6.84
CA PHE A 24 35.22 4.49 5.56
C PHE A 24 36.29 4.54 4.48
N LYS A 25 37.47 5.09 4.82
CA LYS A 25 38.59 5.16 3.89
C LYS A 25 39.09 3.77 3.47
N ALA A 26 39.06 2.80 4.37
CA ALA A 26 39.45 1.42 4.06
C ALA A 26 38.44 0.68 3.17
N ILE A 27 37.14 0.89 3.39
CA ILE A 27 36.06 0.22 2.63
C ILE A 27 35.88 0.86 1.25
N ALA A 28 35.84 2.19 1.18
CA ALA A 28 35.46 2.94 -0.02
C ALA A 28 36.48 4.05 -0.33
N PRO A 29 37.77 3.75 -0.57
CA PRO A 29 38.84 4.75 -0.66
C PRO A 29 38.59 5.81 -1.74
N ARG A 30 38.19 5.40 -2.95
CA ARG A 30 37.92 6.34 -4.04
C ARG A 30 36.72 7.24 -3.77
N SER A 31 35.65 6.69 -3.17
CA SER A 31 34.48 7.48 -2.79
C SER A 31 34.81 8.43 -1.64
N PHE A 32 35.65 8.00 -0.70
CA PHE A 32 36.08 8.82 0.43
C PHE A 32 36.82 10.07 -0.03
N GLU A 33 37.82 9.90 -0.89
CA GLU A 33 38.59 11.04 -1.43
C GLU A 33 37.68 12.01 -2.20
N LYS A 34 36.69 11.49 -2.94
CA LYS A 34 35.71 12.33 -3.65
C LYS A 34 34.73 13.06 -2.71
N THR A 35 34.23 12.39 -1.68
CA THR A 35 33.25 12.97 -0.74
C THR A 35 33.88 14.05 0.13
N PHE A 36 35.16 13.92 0.49
CA PHE A 36 35.85 14.81 1.41
C PHE A 36 36.99 15.61 0.78
N GLU A 37 36.99 15.74 -0.55
CA GLU A 37 38.00 16.50 -1.28
C GLU A 37 38.09 17.94 -0.74
N GLY A 38 39.32 18.37 -0.39
CA GLY A 38 39.58 19.70 0.15
C GLY A 38 39.24 19.90 1.63
N ILE A 39 38.77 18.86 2.34
CA ILE A 39 38.45 18.93 3.78
C ILE A 39 39.57 18.28 4.60
N LYS A 40 40.03 18.96 5.66
CA LYS A 40 41.07 18.41 6.56
C LYS A 40 40.51 17.23 7.36
N THR A 41 41.31 16.17 7.53
CA THR A 41 40.91 14.95 8.28
C THR A 41 40.39 15.25 9.68
N GLU A 42 40.97 16.23 10.36
CA GLU A 42 40.54 16.68 11.70
C GLU A 42 39.10 17.20 11.70
N GLN A 43 38.70 17.95 10.65
CA GLN A 43 37.36 18.47 10.50
C GLN A 43 36.35 17.36 10.19
N ILE A 44 36.75 16.37 9.37
CA ILE A 44 35.94 15.17 9.10
C ILE A 44 35.71 14.39 10.40
N ASN A 45 36.77 14.16 11.18
CA ASN A 45 36.68 13.45 12.47
C ASN A 45 35.79 14.18 13.47
N HIS A 46 35.83 15.52 13.49
CA HIS A 46 34.98 16.34 14.35
C HIS A 46 33.50 16.28 13.92
N ALA A 47 33.21 16.43 12.63
CA ALA A 47 31.85 16.32 12.09
C ALA A 47 31.27 14.91 12.35
N MET A 48 32.07 13.87 12.12
CA MET A 48 31.68 12.50 12.41
C MET A 48 31.39 12.29 13.89
N LYS A 49 32.20 12.85 14.80
CA LYS A 49 31.96 12.79 16.25
C LYS A 49 30.58 13.33 16.63
N ILE A 50 30.19 14.47 16.06
CA ILE A 50 28.87 15.07 16.31
C ILE A 50 27.76 14.15 15.78
N CYS A 51 27.91 13.63 14.56
CA CYS A 51 26.87 12.82 13.92
C CYS A 51 26.69 11.43 14.55
N ILE A 52 27.70 10.86 15.19
CA ILE A 52 27.61 9.56 15.86
C ILE A 52 27.28 9.67 17.35
N ASP A 53 27.18 10.89 17.88
CA ASP A 53 26.89 11.10 19.29
C ASP A 53 25.52 10.52 19.67
N GLY A 54 25.48 9.86 20.84
CA GLY A 54 24.31 9.16 21.37
C GLY A 54 23.90 7.88 20.63
N LEU A 55 24.67 7.41 19.64
CA LEU A 55 24.39 6.14 18.96
C LEU A 55 24.96 4.95 19.73
N THR A 56 24.29 3.80 19.63
CA THR A 56 24.80 2.53 20.17
C THR A 56 25.78 1.86 19.20
N ARG A 57 26.57 0.91 19.70
CA ARG A 57 27.51 0.18 18.84
C ARG A 57 26.80 -0.57 17.71
N GLU A 58 25.67 -1.20 18.00
CA GLU A 58 24.85 -1.91 17.01
C GLU A 58 24.35 -0.98 15.90
N GLN A 59 23.98 0.26 16.24
CA GLN A 59 23.58 1.27 15.25
C GLN A 59 24.76 1.65 14.36
N ILE A 60 25.95 1.86 14.93
CA ILE A 60 27.16 2.10 14.13
C ILE A 60 27.46 0.93 13.20
N ASP A 61 27.40 -0.30 13.70
CA ASP A 61 27.68 -1.48 12.90
C ASP A 61 26.66 -1.64 11.76
N LYS A 62 25.38 -1.31 11.98
CA LYS A 62 24.38 -1.21 10.89
C LYS A 62 24.78 -0.19 9.83
N GLY A 63 25.19 1.01 10.25
CA GLY A 63 25.69 2.04 9.32
C GLY A 63 26.91 1.57 8.52
N LEU A 64 27.85 0.89 9.17
CA LEU A 64 29.05 0.34 8.53
C LEU A 64 28.73 -0.79 7.53
N CYS A 65 27.73 -1.63 7.83
CA CYS A 65 27.23 -2.60 6.85
C CYS A 65 26.71 -1.91 5.58
N MET A 66 26.00 -0.79 5.71
CA MET A 66 25.54 -0.02 4.54
C MET A 66 26.70 0.56 3.73
N VAL A 67 27.77 1.06 4.38
CA VAL A 67 28.99 1.52 3.70
C VAL A 67 29.67 0.37 2.94
N ARG A 68 29.77 -0.80 3.58
CA ARG A 68 30.34 -2.03 2.97
C ARG A 68 29.53 -2.47 1.75
N ASP A 69 28.22 -2.55 1.89
CA ASP A 69 27.34 -3.14 0.86
C ASP A 69 27.13 -2.20 -0.32
N SER A 70 27.16 -0.88 -0.09
CA SER A 70 27.04 0.12 -1.17
C SER A 70 28.36 0.44 -1.87
N GLY A 71 29.51 0.21 -1.22
CA GLY A 71 30.82 0.66 -1.71
C GLY A 71 30.96 2.19 -1.80
N TYR A 72 30.04 2.93 -1.17
CA TYR A 72 29.95 4.39 -1.19
C TYR A 72 30.36 4.97 0.17
N CYS A 73 31.10 6.07 0.15
CA CYS A 73 31.46 6.82 1.35
C CYS A 73 30.41 7.91 1.63
N PRO A 74 29.55 7.74 2.66
CA PRO A 74 28.55 8.74 3.00
C PRO A 74 29.18 9.96 3.68
N ASP A 75 28.51 11.11 3.55
CA ASP A 75 28.76 12.23 4.44
C ASP A 75 28.31 11.89 5.89
N PRO A 76 28.79 12.62 6.91
CA PRO A 76 28.46 12.33 8.31
C PRO A 76 26.95 12.30 8.62
N ALA A 77 26.14 13.15 7.98
CA ALA A 77 24.71 13.20 8.22
C ALA A 77 23.97 12.01 7.60
N MET A 78 24.37 11.62 6.38
CA MET A 78 23.89 10.40 5.73
C MET A 78 24.27 9.15 6.53
N PHE A 79 25.50 9.09 7.05
CA PHE A 79 25.92 7.97 7.88
C PHE A 79 25.05 7.81 9.14
N ARG A 80 24.74 8.92 9.84
CA ARG A 80 23.83 8.88 11.00
C ARG A 80 22.47 8.28 10.63
N LYS A 81 21.91 8.63 9.47
CA LYS A 81 20.64 8.06 8.99
C LYS A 81 20.75 6.54 8.82
N TRP A 82 21.82 6.06 8.20
CA TRP A 82 22.06 4.63 8.03
C TRP A 82 22.22 3.89 9.36
N CYS A 83 22.89 4.50 10.34
CA CYS A 83 23.00 3.92 11.68
C CYS A 83 21.63 3.75 12.36
N LEU A 84 20.69 4.65 12.07
CA LEU A 84 19.31 4.60 12.55
C LEU A 84 18.40 3.71 11.68
N GLY A 85 18.94 3.07 10.63
CA GLY A 85 18.17 2.23 9.70
C GLY A 85 17.36 3.01 8.65
N ILE A 86 17.64 4.29 8.45
CA ILE A 86 16.96 5.15 7.47
C ILE A 86 17.76 5.14 6.16
N GLN A 87 17.20 4.59 5.08
CA GLN A 87 17.83 4.52 3.76
C GLN A 87 17.56 5.79 2.91
N GLY A 88 18.56 6.28 2.15
CA GLY A 88 18.43 7.33 1.11
C GLY A 88 18.82 8.79 1.45
N PHE A 89 18.99 9.62 0.39
CA PHE A 89 19.07 11.09 0.46
C PHE A 89 17.64 11.64 0.56
N GLY A 90 17.15 11.77 1.79
CA GLY A 90 15.71 11.90 2.07
C GLY A 90 15.11 10.50 2.18
N THR A 91 14.15 10.31 3.08
CA THR A 91 13.43 9.03 3.11
C THR A 91 12.87 8.82 1.70
N GLU A 92 13.06 7.65 1.09
CA GLU A 92 12.36 7.35 -0.16
C GLU A 92 10.86 7.59 0.00
N GLN A 93 10.35 7.41 1.21
CA GLN A 93 9.02 7.87 1.62
C GLN A 93 8.78 9.36 1.38
N GLN A 94 9.68 10.28 1.77
CA GLN A 94 9.50 11.71 1.54
C GLN A 94 9.53 12.05 0.05
N ARG A 95 10.41 11.43 -0.75
CA ARG A 95 10.42 11.64 -2.20
C ARG A 95 9.19 11.06 -2.89
N ALA A 96 8.69 9.93 -2.40
CA ALA A 96 7.43 9.36 -2.84
C ALA A 96 6.27 10.29 -2.47
N VAL A 97 6.16 10.76 -1.23
CA VAL A 97 5.16 11.76 -0.77
C VAL A 97 5.23 13.03 -1.61
N ASP A 98 6.42 13.57 -1.85
CA ASP A 98 6.64 14.79 -2.64
C ASP A 98 6.26 14.61 -4.11
N SER A 99 6.24 13.37 -4.61
CA SER A 99 5.75 13.05 -5.97
C SER A 99 4.22 13.10 -6.08
N PHE A 100 3.50 13.00 -4.96
CA PHE A 100 2.06 13.12 -4.94
C PHE A 100 1.60 14.59 -4.99
N LYS A 101 0.47 14.83 -5.65
CA LYS A 101 -0.14 16.17 -5.65
C LYS A 101 -0.53 16.57 -4.23
N LYS A 102 -0.49 17.87 -3.92
CA LYS A 102 -0.99 18.41 -2.64
C LYS A 102 -2.51 18.24 -2.54
N LYS A 103 -3.03 18.02 -1.32
CA LYS A 103 -4.47 17.75 -1.05
C LYS A 103 -5.47 18.72 -1.69
N ASN A 104 -5.15 20.02 -1.75
CA ASN A 104 -6.01 21.02 -2.39
C ASN A 104 -6.03 20.88 -3.93
N ALA A 105 -4.89 20.54 -4.53
CA ALA A 105 -4.80 20.27 -5.97
C ALA A 105 -5.50 18.96 -6.34
N ALA A 106 -5.38 17.94 -5.49
CA ALA A 106 -6.10 16.68 -5.63
C ALA A 106 -7.63 16.88 -5.57
N LEU A 107 -8.11 17.69 -4.61
CA LEU A 107 -9.52 18.03 -4.49
C LEU A 107 -10.04 18.76 -5.73
N ALA A 108 -9.29 19.75 -6.25
CA ALA A 108 -9.68 20.47 -7.45
C ALA A 108 -9.85 19.52 -8.66
N ASN A 109 -8.96 18.52 -8.80
CA ASN A 109 -9.09 17.53 -9.87
C ASN A 109 -10.30 16.63 -9.69
N ILE A 110 -10.59 16.18 -8.46
CA ILE A 110 -11.78 15.36 -8.20
C ILE A 110 -13.06 16.14 -8.44
N ILE A 111 -13.14 17.41 -8.01
CA ILE A 111 -14.31 18.26 -8.31
C ILE A 111 -14.47 18.41 -9.83
N LYS A 112 -13.38 18.67 -10.56
CA LYS A 112 -13.43 18.77 -12.02
C LYS A 112 -13.86 17.45 -12.67
N TRP A 113 -13.34 16.33 -12.17
CA TRP A 113 -13.68 14.99 -12.65
C TRP A 113 -15.12 14.57 -12.33
N LEU A 114 -15.71 15.13 -11.28
CA LEU A 114 -17.13 14.93 -10.96
C LEU A 114 -18.05 15.61 -11.96
N SER A 115 -17.64 16.79 -12.44
CA SER A 115 -18.36 17.53 -13.49
C SER A 115 -18.09 16.98 -14.90
N ASP A 116 -16.87 16.50 -15.14
CA ASP A 116 -16.42 16.01 -16.45
C ASP A 116 -15.62 14.72 -16.27
N ARG A 117 -16.21 13.60 -16.71
CA ARG A 117 -15.63 12.26 -16.53
C ARG A 117 -14.44 11.96 -17.44
N ASP A 118 -14.17 12.81 -18.43
CA ASP A 118 -13.03 12.69 -19.32
C ASP A 118 -11.73 13.27 -18.73
N VAL A 119 -11.83 13.99 -17.61
CA VAL A 119 -10.68 14.53 -16.90
C VAL A 119 -9.83 13.41 -16.30
N GLU A 120 -8.52 13.50 -16.53
CA GLU A 120 -7.57 12.54 -15.98
C GLU A 120 -7.36 12.77 -14.48
N ILE A 121 -7.55 11.71 -13.69
CA ILE A 121 -7.25 11.68 -12.25
C ILE A 121 -6.24 10.59 -11.95
N THR A 122 -5.65 10.63 -10.75
CA THR A 122 -4.67 9.63 -10.29
C THR A 122 -5.32 8.51 -9.50
N ASN A 123 -4.60 7.41 -9.33
CA ASN A 123 -4.98 6.30 -8.46
C ASN A 123 -5.25 6.75 -7.01
N ALA A 124 -4.41 7.62 -6.45
CA ALA A 124 -4.57 8.16 -5.11
C ALA A 124 -5.80 9.09 -5.00
N GLU A 125 -6.03 9.96 -5.99
CA GLU A 125 -7.22 10.82 -6.06
C GLU A 125 -8.50 9.97 -6.09
N LYS A 126 -8.51 8.91 -6.92
CA LYS A 126 -9.67 8.01 -7.04
C LYS A 126 -9.94 7.22 -5.77
N GLU A 127 -8.89 6.69 -5.13
CA GLU A 127 -9.03 5.94 -3.88
C GLU A 127 -9.54 6.83 -2.75
N ALA A 128 -9.00 8.04 -2.60
CA ALA A 128 -9.48 9.01 -1.63
C ALA A 128 -10.96 9.38 -1.85
N TYR A 129 -11.36 9.57 -3.12
CA TYR A 129 -12.76 9.81 -3.48
C TYR A 129 -13.66 8.62 -3.12
N ASN A 130 -13.22 7.39 -3.36
CA ASN A 130 -14.01 6.20 -3.04
C ASN A 130 -14.31 6.08 -1.54
N ARG A 131 -13.35 6.44 -0.67
CA ARG A 131 -13.51 6.40 0.80
C ARG A 131 -14.58 7.36 1.32
N CYS A 132 -14.79 8.48 0.63
CA CYS A 132 -15.86 9.45 0.95
C CYS A 132 -16.95 9.54 -0.12
N TYR A 133 -17.13 8.48 -0.93
CA TYR A 133 -18.07 8.47 -2.05
C TYR A 133 -19.48 8.89 -1.63
N GLU A 134 -19.97 8.34 -0.52
CA GLU A 134 -21.30 8.63 0.02
C GLU A 134 -21.49 10.12 0.32
N MET A 135 -20.46 10.79 0.85
CA MET A 135 -20.54 12.23 1.15
C MET A 135 -20.69 13.06 -0.12
N PHE A 136 -19.98 12.70 -1.19
CA PHE A 136 -20.12 13.35 -2.49
C PHE A 136 -21.46 13.03 -3.16
N SER A 137 -21.92 11.77 -3.07
CA SER A 137 -23.23 11.34 -3.59
C SER A 137 -24.37 12.13 -2.95
N ASN A 138 -24.29 12.33 -1.63
CA ASN A 138 -25.30 13.02 -0.84
C ASN A 138 -25.36 14.54 -1.10
N LEU A 139 -24.35 15.14 -1.76
CA LEU A 139 -24.38 16.57 -2.11
C LEU A 139 -25.57 16.91 -3.01
N ASN A 140 -25.93 16.01 -3.93
CA ASN A 140 -27.03 16.20 -4.87
C ASN A 140 -28.41 16.20 -4.19
N TYR A 141 -28.49 15.68 -2.97
CA TYR A 141 -29.74 15.53 -2.22
C TYR A 141 -29.77 16.40 -0.95
N SER A 142 -28.75 17.25 -0.74
CA SER A 142 -28.65 18.06 0.47
C SER A 142 -29.50 19.32 0.39
N ASN A 143 -30.26 19.59 1.46
CA ASN A 143 -30.97 20.85 1.66
C ASN A 143 -30.04 22.04 1.95
N ASN A 144 -28.76 21.79 2.27
CA ASN A 144 -27.74 22.82 2.47
C ASN A 144 -26.44 22.41 1.78
N TYR A 145 -26.35 22.76 0.51
CA TYR A 145 -25.22 22.39 -0.35
C TYR A 145 -23.88 22.92 0.17
N GLU A 146 -23.80 24.20 0.56
CA GLU A 146 -22.55 24.81 1.03
C GLU A 146 -21.99 24.05 2.23
N ARG A 147 -22.82 23.79 3.23
CA ARG A 147 -22.39 23.10 4.45
C ARG A 147 -22.02 21.64 4.16
N SER A 148 -22.82 20.93 3.37
CA SER A 148 -22.52 19.53 3.02
C SER A 148 -21.25 19.42 2.17
N SER A 149 -21.03 20.34 1.23
CA SER A 149 -19.86 20.36 0.36
C SER A 149 -18.58 20.62 1.17
N TYR A 150 -18.63 21.52 2.15
CA TYR A 150 -17.52 21.72 3.07
C TYR A 150 -17.10 20.42 3.77
N TYR A 151 -18.05 19.68 4.35
CA TYR A 151 -17.74 18.42 5.03
C TYR A 151 -17.19 17.35 4.07
N ALA A 152 -17.77 17.22 2.88
CA ALA A 152 -17.28 16.27 1.87
C ALA A 152 -15.86 16.61 1.40
N TYR A 153 -15.56 17.89 1.24
CA TYR A 153 -14.25 18.37 0.78
C TYR A 153 -13.16 18.22 1.85
N GLU A 154 -13.46 18.51 3.11
CA GLU A 154 -12.51 18.27 4.21
C GLU A 154 -12.28 16.78 4.41
N ALA A 155 -13.34 15.96 4.39
CA ALA A 155 -13.20 14.51 4.47
C ALA A 155 -12.34 13.95 3.32
N PHE A 156 -12.50 14.46 2.10
CA PHE A 156 -11.65 14.08 0.98
C PHE A 156 -10.18 14.43 1.23
N LYS A 157 -9.90 15.64 1.71
CA LYS A 157 -8.52 16.10 1.97
C LYS A 157 -7.82 15.22 2.99
N ASP A 158 -8.53 14.82 4.05
CA ASP A 158 -7.99 13.95 5.09
C ASP A 158 -7.76 12.54 4.55
N ASN A 159 -8.78 11.96 3.89
CA ASN A 159 -8.65 10.65 3.23
C ASN A 159 -7.51 10.60 2.22
N TYR A 160 -7.28 11.69 1.49
CA TYR A 160 -6.20 11.77 0.51
C TYR A 160 -4.81 11.72 1.17
N VAL A 161 -4.64 12.39 2.31
CA VAL A 161 -3.38 12.32 3.06
C VAL A 161 -3.13 10.89 3.55
N ASP A 162 -4.16 10.23 4.07
CA ASP A 162 -4.06 8.84 4.54
C ASP A 162 -3.73 7.87 3.39
N VAL A 163 -4.39 8.01 2.25
CA VAL A 163 -4.13 7.21 1.05
C VAL A 163 -2.69 7.39 0.55
N VAL A 164 -2.18 8.62 0.52
CA VAL A 164 -0.80 8.89 0.11
C VAL A 164 0.18 8.19 1.07
N ASN A 165 -0.04 8.29 2.39
CA ASN A 165 0.79 7.62 3.38
C ASN A 165 0.77 6.10 3.19
N GLU A 166 -0.42 5.50 3.03
CA GLU A 166 -0.55 4.06 2.77
C GLU A 166 0.13 3.62 1.47
N PHE A 167 0.02 4.42 0.41
CA PHE A 167 0.64 4.10 -0.88
C PHE A 167 2.15 4.15 -0.77
N VAL A 168 2.67 5.15 -0.06
CA VAL A 168 4.10 5.29 0.23
C VAL A 168 4.61 4.12 1.06
N GLU A 169 3.89 3.69 2.09
CA GLU A 169 4.22 2.50 2.89
C GLU A 169 4.21 1.21 2.07
N LYS A 170 3.25 1.08 1.15
CA LYS A 170 3.10 -0.08 0.25
C LYS A 170 4.02 -0.02 -0.98
N GLY A 171 4.79 1.05 -1.17
CA GLY A 171 5.63 1.25 -2.36
C GLY A 171 4.83 1.46 -3.66
N ILE A 172 3.56 1.87 -3.57
CA ILE A 172 2.70 2.16 -4.71
C ILE A 172 2.95 3.59 -5.19
N THR A 173 3.35 3.73 -6.45
CA THR A 173 3.59 5.04 -7.06
C THR A 173 2.31 5.70 -7.54
N GLN A 174 2.30 7.04 -7.60
CA GLN A 174 1.21 7.78 -8.25
C GLN A 174 1.17 7.45 -9.74
N THR A 175 0.02 6.99 -10.23
CA THR A 175 -0.21 6.71 -11.65
C THR A 175 -1.54 7.32 -12.09
N LYS A 176 -1.68 7.55 -13.40
CA LYS A 176 -2.97 7.87 -14.00
C LYS A 176 -3.95 6.73 -13.71
N TRP A 177 -5.11 7.07 -13.18
CA TRP A 177 -6.19 6.10 -12.99
C TRP A 177 -6.82 5.79 -14.34
N SER A 178 -7.01 4.51 -14.62
CA SER A 178 -7.79 4.03 -15.75
C SER A 178 -8.97 3.23 -15.20
N LYS A 179 -10.13 3.41 -15.82
CA LYS A 179 -11.31 2.61 -15.48
C LYS A 179 -10.95 1.13 -15.70
N PRO A 180 -11.17 0.23 -14.72
CA PRO A 180 -10.94 -1.18 -14.91
C PRO A 180 -11.71 -1.67 -16.15
N PRO A 181 -11.13 -2.58 -16.96
CA PRO A 181 -11.84 -3.15 -18.09
C PRO A 181 -13.16 -3.74 -17.57
N GLN A 182 -14.28 -3.25 -18.10
CA GLN A 182 -15.57 -3.82 -17.78
C GLN A 182 -15.60 -5.20 -18.42
N ILE A 183 -15.90 -6.23 -17.62
CA ILE A 183 -16.18 -7.56 -18.14
C ILE A 183 -17.35 -7.38 -19.10
N ASP A 184 -17.12 -7.70 -20.37
CA ASP A 184 -18.19 -7.72 -21.35
C ASP A 184 -19.12 -8.89 -21.02
N LEU A 185 -20.17 -8.59 -20.26
CA LEU A 185 -21.19 -9.57 -19.91
C LEU A 185 -21.96 -10.04 -21.15
N SER A 186 -21.87 -9.36 -22.31
CA SER A 186 -22.47 -9.86 -23.55
C SER A 186 -21.88 -11.21 -23.97
N VAL A 187 -20.62 -11.51 -23.59
CA VAL A 187 -19.98 -12.81 -23.82
C VAL A 187 -20.63 -13.93 -22.98
N LEU A 188 -21.24 -13.60 -21.83
CA LEU A 188 -22.05 -14.55 -21.05
C LEU A 188 -23.41 -14.83 -21.71
N TYR A 189 -23.97 -13.84 -22.42
CA TYR A 189 -25.24 -13.97 -23.15
C TYR A 189 -25.05 -14.54 -24.58
N ALA A 190 -23.85 -14.47 -25.15
CA ALA A 190 -23.56 -14.90 -26.52
C ALA A 190 -23.53 -16.43 -26.73
N LYS A 191 -23.73 -17.23 -25.66
CA LYS A 191 -23.79 -18.70 -25.75
C LYS A 191 -25.18 -19.29 -25.49
N THR A 192 -26.23 -18.48 -25.47
CA THR A 192 -27.60 -18.96 -25.68
C THR A 192 -28.08 -18.47 -27.03
N GLY A 193 -27.63 -19.17 -28.07
CA GLY A 193 -28.28 -19.12 -29.37
C GLY A 193 -29.66 -19.77 -29.27
N SER A 194 -30.62 -19.03 -28.76
CA SER A 194 -32.03 -19.25 -29.06
C SER A 194 -32.72 -17.90 -29.01
N GLU A 195 -33.12 -17.44 -30.19
CA GLU A 195 -34.20 -16.48 -30.35
C GLU A 195 -35.47 -17.12 -29.80
N GLU A 196 -35.64 -17.10 -28.49
CA GLU A 196 -36.92 -17.26 -27.83
C GLU A 196 -36.76 -16.58 -26.47
N LYS A 197 -37.49 -15.48 -26.26
CA LYS A 197 -37.72 -14.92 -24.94
C LYS A 197 -38.47 -15.98 -24.13
N ALA A 198 -37.76 -16.95 -23.57
CA ALA A 198 -38.26 -17.70 -22.45
C ALA A 198 -38.38 -16.68 -21.30
N GLU A 199 -39.60 -16.20 -21.05
CA GLU A 199 -39.92 -15.54 -19.80
C GLU A 199 -39.34 -16.43 -18.69
N ALA A 200 -38.40 -15.90 -17.91
CA ALA A 200 -37.84 -16.61 -16.78
C ALA A 200 -39.01 -16.91 -15.83
N THR A 201 -39.53 -18.13 -15.91
CA THR A 201 -40.58 -18.60 -15.00
C THR A 201 -40.09 -18.31 -13.58
N PRO A 202 -40.88 -17.58 -12.76
CA PRO A 202 -40.48 -17.29 -11.40
C PRO A 202 -40.13 -18.60 -10.70
N MET A 203 -38.88 -18.71 -10.23
CA MET A 203 -38.42 -19.87 -9.48
C MET A 203 -39.39 -20.10 -8.32
N THR A 204 -40.00 -21.28 -8.29
CA THR A 204 -40.95 -21.59 -7.23
C THR A 204 -40.24 -21.61 -5.89
N LYS A 205 -40.98 -21.36 -4.80
CA LYS A 205 -40.42 -21.43 -3.44
C LYS A 205 -39.77 -22.80 -3.17
N GLU A 206 -40.36 -23.86 -3.70
CA GLU A 206 -39.85 -25.23 -3.60
C GLU A 206 -38.51 -25.42 -4.33
N ASP A 207 -38.35 -24.84 -5.51
CA ASP A 207 -37.07 -24.88 -6.26
C ASP A 207 -35.97 -24.11 -5.53
N PHE A 208 -36.32 -22.97 -4.93
CA PHE A 208 -35.38 -22.18 -4.14
C PHE A 208 -34.91 -22.96 -2.89
N GLU A 209 -35.83 -23.62 -2.20
CA GLU A 209 -35.53 -24.43 -1.02
C GLU A 209 -34.68 -25.65 -1.39
N LYS A 210 -35.00 -26.36 -2.48
CA LYS A 210 -34.20 -27.49 -2.99
C LYS A 210 -32.77 -27.07 -3.35
N ARG A 211 -32.61 -25.94 -4.06
CA ARG A 211 -31.29 -25.40 -4.39
C ARG A 211 -30.50 -25.02 -3.13
N THR A 212 -31.15 -24.35 -2.19
CA THR A 212 -30.51 -23.89 -0.96
C THR A 212 -30.06 -25.09 -0.11
N ALA A 213 -30.90 -26.12 0.03
CA ALA A 213 -30.56 -27.34 0.75
C ALA A 213 -29.39 -28.09 0.10
N TYR A 214 -29.39 -28.23 -1.23
CA TYR A 214 -28.28 -28.82 -1.97
C TYR A 214 -26.97 -28.05 -1.73
N VAL A 215 -27.00 -26.73 -1.92
CA VAL A 215 -25.81 -25.87 -1.78
C VAL A 215 -25.23 -25.97 -0.37
N GLU A 216 -26.06 -25.83 0.68
CA GLU A 216 -25.59 -25.91 2.06
C GLU A 216 -25.05 -27.31 2.43
N SER A 217 -25.61 -28.39 1.86
CA SER A 217 -25.12 -29.76 2.08
C SER A 217 -23.73 -30.02 1.51
N ARG A 218 -23.35 -29.30 0.44
CA ARG A 218 -22.11 -29.51 -0.31
C ARG A 218 -20.92 -28.72 0.24
N ILE A 219 -21.19 -27.64 0.97
CA ILE A 219 -20.16 -26.73 1.52
C ILE A 219 -19.07 -27.48 2.33
N PRO A 220 -19.40 -28.38 3.30
CA PRO A 220 -18.37 -28.99 4.13
C PRO A 220 -17.36 -29.81 3.32
N GLN A 221 -17.85 -30.54 2.32
CA GLN A 221 -16.99 -31.38 1.49
C GLN A 221 -16.13 -30.53 0.54
N ILE A 222 -16.68 -29.48 -0.08
CA ILE A 222 -15.89 -28.59 -0.95
C ILE A 222 -14.81 -27.84 -0.16
N MET A 223 -15.13 -27.36 1.04
CA MET A 223 -14.15 -26.72 1.91
C MET A 223 -13.00 -27.68 2.26
N SER A 224 -13.30 -28.96 2.52
CA SER A 224 -12.31 -29.99 2.78
C SER A 224 -11.47 -30.32 1.54
N ASP A 225 -12.11 -30.56 0.39
CA ASP A 225 -11.46 -31.02 -0.83
C ASP A 225 -10.60 -29.93 -1.48
N ARG A 226 -11.01 -28.66 -1.36
CA ARG A 226 -10.39 -27.53 -2.05
C ARG A 226 -9.69 -26.54 -1.14
N ASN A 227 -9.69 -26.77 0.18
CA ASN A 227 -9.10 -25.89 1.18
C ASN A 227 -9.49 -24.42 0.98
N CYS A 228 -10.80 -24.15 0.81
CA CYS A 228 -11.33 -22.82 0.54
C CYS A 228 -12.29 -22.36 1.63
N ASP A 229 -12.52 -21.04 1.72
CA ASP A 229 -13.50 -20.49 2.64
C ASP A 229 -14.95 -20.84 2.25
N LYS A 230 -15.88 -20.58 3.17
CA LYS A 230 -17.31 -20.89 3.01
C LYS A 230 -17.95 -20.13 1.85
N SER A 231 -17.50 -18.91 1.55
CA SER A 231 -18.05 -18.08 0.47
C SER A 231 -17.68 -18.66 -0.89
N MET A 232 -16.41 -19.05 -1.06
CA MET A 232 -15.94 -19.76 -2.25
C MET A 232 -16.58 -21.14 -2.39
N ALA A 233 -16.75 -21.89 -1.30
CA ALA A 233 -17.43 -23.18 -1.32
C ALA A 233 -18.89 -23.07 -1.77
N LYS A 234 -19.60 -22.01 -1.38
CA LYS A 234 -20.96 -21.72 -1.86
C LYS A 234 -21.02 -21.49 -3.36
N LEU A 235 -20.06 -20.75 -3.93
CA LEU A 235 -20.00 -20.50 -5.37
C LEU A 235 -19.77 -21.81 -6.16
N TYR A 236 -18.86 -22.66 -5.69
CA TYR A 236 -18.63 -23.97 -6.30
C TYR A 236 -19.87 -24.88 -6.21
N ALA A 237 -20.53 -24.94 -5.05
CA ALA A 237 -21.74 -25.72 -4.88
C ALA A 237 -22.91 -25.22 -5.76
N MET A 238 -23.03 -23.91 -5.96
CA MET A 238 -24.01 -23.32 -6.89
C MET A 238 -23.69 -23.72 -8.34
N ALA A 239 -22.42 -23.67 -8.75
CA ALA A 239 -22.00 -24.09 -10.08
C ALA A 239 -22.26 -25.58 -10.33
N GLU A 240 -22.01 -26.44 -9.34
CA GLU A 240 -22.33 -27.89 -9.41
C GLU A 240 -23.84 -28.11 -9.59
N TYR A 241 -24.69 -27.43 -8.82
CA TYR A 241 -26.15 -27.53 -8.92
C TYR A 241 -26.70 -27.09 -10.29
N HIS A 242 -26.12 -26.05 -10.87
CA HIS A 242 -26.52 -25.58 -12.20
C HIS A 242 -26.04 -26.49 -13.31
N SER A 243 -24.87 -27.14 -13.15
CA SER A 243 -24.32 -28.08 -14.13
C SER A 243 -25.10 -29.39 -14.16
N SER A 244 -25.53 -29.90 -13.00
CA SER A 244 -26.31 -31.15 -12.92
C SER A 244 -27.72 -31.02 -13.53
N ARG A 245 -28.35 -29.84 -13.47
CA ARG A 245 -29.65 -29.60 -14.11
C ARG A 245 -29.59 -29.49 -15.64
N VAL A 246 -28.43 -29.19 -16.21
CA VAL A 246 -28.25 -29.10 -17.67
C VAL A 246 -28.14 -30.50 -18.30
N GLU A 247 -27.58 -31.48 -17.57
CA GLU A 247 -27.50 -32.86 -18.04
C GLU A 247 -28.85 -33.59 -18.02
N GLU A 248 -29.74 -33.26 -17.08
CA GLU A 248 -31.10 -33.84 -17.00
C GLU A 248 -32.06 -33.34 -18.09
N GLY A 249 -31.77 -32.19 -18.73
CA GLY A 249 -32.60 -31.63 -19.81
C GLY A 249 -32.22 -32.08 -21.22
N GLY A 250 -31.19 -32.93 -21.36
CA GLY A 250 -30.60 -33.32 -22.65
C GLY A 250 -30.95 -34.73 -23.14
N ALA A 251 -31.89 -35.43 -22.51
CA ALA A 251 -32.30 -36.77 -22.94
C ALA A 251 -33.81 -37.00 -22.76
N ALA A 252 -34.60 -36.47 -23.71
CA ALA A 252 -35.83 -37.06 -24.29
C ALA A 252 -36.51 -36.03 -25.20
#